data_AF-A0A6L7JRV1-F1
#
_entry.id   AF-A0A6L7JRV1-F1
#
_cell.length_a   1.000
_cell.length_b   1.000
_cell.length_c   1.000
_cell.angle_alpha   90.00
_cell.angle_beta   90.00
_cell.angle_gamma   90.00
#
_symmetry.space_group_name_H-M   'P 1'
#
loop_
_entity.id
_entity.type
_entity.pdbx_description
1 polymer ?
#
loop_
_entity_poly.entity_id
_entity_poly.type
_entity_poly.pdbx_seq_one_letter_code
_entity_poly.pdbx_strand_id
1 'polypeptide(L)'
;NGGIRVISPIDDTPAQAAGILPNDLIVRLDDRPVNRMSLADAVGIMRGEPGTKIKLTIVRQGSDVPLVFTLTRAVIRIRSVRSYFLDDNFGYLRVTQFQTPTPELAREQIHELFKESNAMEGLVLDLRNNPGGELQSAVGVSDLFIDQGVIVKTRARNNTNEQVFNATPGDLAKGIPIVVLVNEGSASASEIVAGALQDHNRAIIMGTQTFGKGSVQTIWSLDKETTLKLTTHLYYTPSDRSIQALGIVPDITIESRDLPALEQEEVGRLREADLEGSLDGEDLDDGLEEENGSSLNPAVKEDYQLQEALNLLKGLSIARRQIG
;
A
#
# COMPACT_ATOMS: atom_id res chain seq x y z
N ASN A 1 32.07 5.36 10.84
CA ASN A 1 31.10 5.08 11.93
C ASN A 1 30.85 3.58 11.98
N GLY A 2 31.49 2.86 12.92
CA GLY A 2 31.71 1.41 12.87
C GLY A 2 30.54 0.50 13.27
N GLY A 3 29.31 0.83 12.89
CA GLY A 3 28.12 0.01 13.14
C GLY A 3 27.18 -0.02 11.95
N ILE A 4 26.27 -1.00 11.92
CA ILE A 4 25.26 -1.14 10.86
C ILE A 4 23.96 -0.53 11.35
N ARG A 5 23.47 0.48 10.64
CA ARG A 5 22.23 1.19 11.01
C ARG A 5 21.01 0.40 10.52
N VAL A 6 20.05 0.20 11.42
CA VAL A 6 18.71 -0.28 11.08
C VAL A 6 17.94 0.86 10.44
N ILE A 7 17.49 0.67 9.21
CA ILE A 7 16.60 1.64 8.54
C ILE A 7 15.21 1.52 9.13
N SER A 8 14.59 0.34 9.02
CA SER A 8 13.36 0.00 9.71
C SER A 8 13.23 -1.53 9.82
N PRO A 9 12.78 -2.07 10.97
CA PRO A 9 12.34 -3.46 11.04
C PRO A 9 11.10 -3.67 10.15
N ILE A 10 10.99 -4.84 9.51
CA ILE A 10 9.79 -5.19 8.75
C ILE A 10 8.72 -5.67 9.73
N ASP A 11 7.45 -5.31 9.53
CA ASP A 11 6.39 -5.79 10.44
C ASP A 11 6.19 -7.30 10.34
N ASP A 12 5.66 -7.88 11.42
CA ASP A 12 5.44 -9.32 11.59
C ASP A 12 6.75 -10.13 11.49
N THR A 13 7.90 -9.52 11.76
CA THR A 13 9.21 -10.19 11.76
C THR A 13 9.82 -10.32 13.15
N PRO A 14 10.77 -11.26 13.36
CA PRO A 14 11.46 -11.40 14.65
C PRO A 14 12.11 -10.10 15.14
N ALA A 15 12.62 -9.26 14.24
CA ALA A 15 13.26 -8.00 14.59
C ALA A 15 12.27 -7.00 15.19
N GLN A 16 11.09 -6.84 14.58
CA GLN A 16 10.02 -5.99 15.11
C GLN A 16 9.50 -6.55 16.43
N ALA A 17 9.22 -7.86 16.50
CA ALA A 17 8.72 -8.52 17.71
C ALA A 17 9.70 -8.41 18.89
N ALA A 18 11.01 -8.35 18.63
CA ALA A 18 12.03 -8.13 19.63
C ALA A 18 12.20 -6.66 20.05
N GLY A 19 11.46 -5.72 19.45
CA GLY A 19 11.51 -4.30 19.77
C GLY A 19 12.74 -3.56 19.23
N ILE A 20 13.33 -4.05 18.14
CA ILE A 20 14.34 -3.29 17.39
C ILE A 20 13.65 -2.09 16.72
N LEU A 21 14.27 -0.92 16.77
CA LEU A 21 13.69 0.32 16.27
C LEU A 21 14.50 0.88 15.08
N PRO A 22 13.87 1.72 14.23
CA PRO A 22 14.61 2.56 13.29
C PRO A 22 15.76 3.31 13.97
N ASN A 23 16.86 3.50 13.25
CA ASN A 23 18.09 4.15 13.70
C ASN A 23 18.91 3.42 14.77
N ASP A 24 18.48 2.24 15.22
CA ASP A 24 19.32 1.36 16.03
C ASP A 24 20.64 1.06 15.30
N LEU A 25 21.75 1.08 16.04
CA LEU A 25 23.07 0.78 15.50
C LEU A 25 23.53 -0.60 15.98
N ILE A 26 23.49 -1.60 15.09
CA ILE A 26 24.03 -2.93 15.37
C ILE A 26 25.55 -2.81 15.43
N VAL A 27 26.14 -3.20 16.56
CA VAL A 27 27.59 -3.16 16.82
C VAL A 27 28.22 -4.55 16.92
N ARG A 28 27.44 -5.59 17.24
CA ARG A 28 27.89 -6.99 17.26
C ARG A 28 26.82 -7.96 16.74
N LEU A 29 27.29 -8.99 16.05
CA LEU A 29 26.53 -10.19 15.67
C LEU A 29 27.14 -11.38 16.42
N ASP A 30 26.37 -11.98 17.31
CA ASP A 30 26.83 -12.91 18.32
C ASP A 30 28.01 -12.32 19.13
N ASP A 31 29.19 -12.91 19.00
CA ASP A 31 30.42 -12.44 19.66
C ASP A 31 31.37 -11.70 18.70
N ARG A 32 30.91 -11.39 17.48
CA ARG A 32 31.72 -10.75 16.45
C ARG A 32 31.36 -9.26 16.28
N PRO A 33 32.32 -8.33 16.40
CA PRO A 33 32.07 -6.91 16.15
C PRO A 33 31.90 -6.64 14.64
N VAL A 34 30.96 -5.75 14.28
CA VAL A 34 30.64 -5.48 12.87
C VAL A 34 31.50 -4.38 12.24
N ASN A 35 32.28 -3.65 13.03
CA ASN A 35 33.08 -2.49 12.58
C ASN A 35 34.14 -2.81 11.50
N ARG A 36 34.48 -4.09 11.31
CA ARG A 36 35.43 -4.58 10.30
C ARG A 36 34.79 -5.48 9.25
N MET A 37 33.46 -5.58 9.23
CA MET A 37 32.72 -6.41 8.27
C MET A 37 32.19 -5.54 7.13
N SER A 38 32.09 -6.12 5.93
CA SER A 38 31.25 -5.52 4.90
C SER A 38 29.77 -5.70 5.27
N LEU A 39 28.88 -4.88 4.68
CA LEU A 39 27.44 -5.07 4.87
C LEU A 39 26.99 -6.46 4.39
N ALA A 40 27.57 -6.95 3.28
CA ALA A 40 27.24 -8.26 2.72
C ALA A 40 27.61 -9.40 3.69
N ASP A 41 28.79 -9.34 4.32
CA ASP A 41 29.22 -10.35 5.30
C ASP A 41 28.32 -10.36 6.53
N ALA A 42 27.98 -9.17 7.03
CA ALA A 42 27.10 -9.03 8.18
C ALA A 42 25.69 -9.59 7.89
N VAL A 43 25.13 -9.30 6.70
CA VAL A 43 23.87 -9.88 6.24
C VAL A 43 23.98 -11.41 6.12
N GLY A 44 25.11 -11.92 5.62
CA GLY A 44 25.39 -13.35 5.56
C GLY A 44 25.36 -14.03 6.92
N ILE A 45 25.91 -13.41 7.96
CA ILE A 45 25.89 -13.91 9.35
C ILE A 45 24.49 -13.81 9.97
N MET A 46 23.76 -12.72 9.67
CA MET A 46 22.38 -12.55 10.14
C MET A 46 21.43 -13.60 9.56
N ARG A 47 21.65 -14.02 8.32
CA ARG A 47 20.93 -15.14 7.69
C ARG A 47 21.39 -16.49 8.26
N GLY A 48 20.53 -17.49 8.17
CA GLY A 48 20.78 -18.83 8.69
C GLY A 48 19.51 -19.67 8.65
N GLU A 49 19.60 -20.91 9.10
CA GLU A 49 18.47 -21.84 9.08
C GLU A 49 17.31 -21.33 9.96
N PRO A 50 16.06 -21.40 9.49
CA PRO A 50 14.89 -21.06 10.30
C PRO A 50 14.86 -21.85 11.63
N GLY A 51 14.45 -21.19 12.72
CA GLY A 51 14.43 -21.75 14.07
C GLY A 51 15.75 -21.58 14.84
N THR A 52 16.87 -21.30 14.18
CA THR A 52 18.14 -21.01 14.86
C THR A 52 18.14 -19.61 15.47
N LYS A 53 18.99 -19.36 16.47
CA LYS A 53 19.07 -18.06 17.16
C LYS A 53 20.28 -17.24 16.70
N ILE A 54 20.15 -15.92 16.79
CA ILE A 54 21.26 -14.97 16.66
C ILE A 54 21.13 -13.90 17.75
N LYS A 55 22.26 -13.49 18.33
CA LYS A 55 22.34 -12.42 19.31
C LYS A 55 22.81 -11.14 18.63
N LEU A 56 22.03 -10.07 18.70
CA LEU A 56 22.42 -8.73 18.24
C LEU A 56 22.77 -7.86 19.44
N THR A 57 23.90 -7.16 19.38
CA THR A 57 24.18 -6.05 20.31
C THR A 57 23.97 -4.73 19.58
N ILE A 58 23.11 -3.88 20.13
CA ILE A 58 22.63 -2.64 19.52
C ILE A 58 22.98 -1.46 20.43
N VAL A 59 23.43 -0.36 19.84
CA VAL A 59 23.52 0.95 20.48
C VAL A 59 22.31 1.77 20.00
N ARG A 60 21.46 2.16 20.95
CA ARG A 60 20.26 2.96 20.71
C ARG A 60 20.48 4.37 21.24
N GLN A 61 20.11 5.37 20.45
CA GLN A 61 20.17 6.77 20.88
C GLN A 61 19.26 6.97 22.11
N GLY A 62 19.80 7.57 23.18
CA GLY A 62 19.11 7.74 24.45
C GLY A 62 19.26 6.58 25.45
N SER A 63 19.99 5.52 25.09
CA SER A 63 20.40 4.46 26.04
C SER A 63 21.88 4.57 26.36
N ASP A 64 22.22 4.63 27.65
CA ASP A 64 23.61 4.72 28.12
C ASP A 64 24.36 3.38 28.03
N VAL A 65 23.64 2.28 27.82
CA VAL A 65 24.20 0.92 27.70
C VAL A 65 23.76 0.25 26.40
N PRO A 66 24.63 -0.59 25.79
CA PRO A 66 24.23 -1.42 24.65
C PRO A 66 23.13 -2.43 25.03
N LEU A 67 22.12 -2.55 24.17
CA LEU A 67 21.02 -3.48 24.31
C LEU A 67 21.35 -4.80 23.60
N VAL A 68 20.96 -5.93 24.19
CA VAL A 68 21.21 -7.26 23.63
C VAL A 68 19.89 -7.94 23.30
N PHE A 69 19.68 -8.28 22.03
CA PHE A 69 18.48 -8.95 21.53
C PHE A 69 18.83 -10.34 21.03
N THR A 70 18.10 -11.36 21.48
CA THR A 70 18.19 -12.70 20.90
C THR A 70 17.01 -12.94 19.98
N LEU A 71 17.30 -13.04 18.69
CA LEU A 71 16.30 -13.26 17.64
C LEU A 71 16.29 -14.72 17.22
N THR A 72 15.10 -15.27 17.01
CA THR A 72 14.95 -16.55 16.31
C THR A 72 14.81 -16.26 14.83
N ARG A 73 15.70 -16.82 14.00
CA ARG A 73 15.61 -16.72 12.54
C ARG A 73 14.32 -17.35 12.07
N ALA A 74 13.61 -16.67 11.20
CA ALA A 74 12.38 -17.16 10.60
C ALA A 74 12.44 -16.96 9.08
N VAL A 75 11.66 -17.75 8.35
CA VAL A 75 11.37 -17.45 6.96
C VAL A 75 10.51 -16.19 6.97
N ILE A 76 11.13 -15.05 6.65
CA ILE A 76 10.41 -13.78 6.56
C ILE A 76 9.54 -13.83 5.32
N ARG A 77 8.24 -13.99 5.53
CA ARG A 77 7.24 -13.75 4.49
C ARG A 77 6.85 -12.30 4.61
N ILE A 78 7.43 -11.46 3.75
CA ILE A 78 6.92 -10.10 3.58
C ILE A 78 5.49 -10.28 3.05
N ARG A 79 4.49 -9.96 3.87
CA ARG A 79 3.10 -9.99 3.42
C ARG A 79 2.95 -8.94 2.32
N SER A 80 2.80 -9.41 1.08
CA SER A 80 2.64 -8.55 -0.08
C SER A 80 1.30 -7.82 -0.08
N VAL A 81 0.34 -8.33 0.70
CA VAL A 81 -1.02 -7.81 0.84
C VAL A 81 -1.40 -7.70 2.32
N ARG A 82 -2.07 -6.62 2.71
CA ARG A 82 -2.70 -6.44 4.02
C ARG A 82 -4.05 -5.75 3.86
N SER A 83 -5.04 -6.10 4.65
CA SER A 83 -6.29 -5.35 4.75
C SER A 83 -6.70 -5.04 6.17
N TYR A 84 -7.54 -4.00 6.31
CA TYR A 84 -8.25 -3.63 7.54
C TYR A 84 -9.40 -2.69 7.21
N PHE A 85 -10.29 -2.43 8.17
CA PHE A 85 -11.34 -1.42 8.03
C PHE A 85 -10.82 -0.02 8.40
N LEU A 86 -11.12 0.96 7.55
CA LEU A 86 -10.86 2.38 7.80
C LEU A 86 -11.92 2.98 8.74
N ASP A 87 -13.14 2.49 8.57
CA ASP A 87 -14.37 2.80 9.28
C ASP A 87 -15.34 1.62 9.06
N ASP A 88 -16.49 1.61 9.71
CA ASP A 88 -17.36 0.42 9.83
C ASP A 88 -17.69 -0.31 8.49
N ASN A 89 -17.85 0.43 7.39
CA ASN A 89 -18.20 -0.10 6.06
C ASN A 89 -17.16 0.22 4.96
N PHE A 90 -15.97 0.70 5.31
CA PHE A 90 -14.96 1.12 4.34
C PHE A 90 -13.68 0.30 4.51
N GLY A 91 -13.39 -0.51 3.50
CA GLY A 91 -12.22 -1.37 3.49
C GLY A 91 -10.96 -0.65 3.02
N TYR A 92 -9.81 -1.12 3.51
CA TYR A 92 -8.50 -0.77 3.00
C TYR A 92 -7.73 -2.03 2.62
N LEU A 93 -7.06 -1.99 1.47
CA LEU A 93 -6.20 -3.05 0.97
C LEU A 93 -4.88 -2.44 0.50
N ARG A 94 -3.77 -2.79 1.15
CA ARG A 94 -2.43 -2.39 0.76
C ARG A 94 -1.74 -3.50 0.01
N VAL A 95 -1.19 -3.19 -1.17
CA VAL A 95 -0.28 -4.08 -1.89
C VAL A 95 1.11 -3.46 -1.87
N THR A 96 2.04 -4.08 -1.15
CA THR A 96 3.41 -3.57 -0.97
C THR A 96 4.35 -4.00 -2.10
N GLN A 97 4.07 -5.12 -2.76
CA GLN A 97 4.81 -5.61 -3.92
C GLN A 97 3.98 -6.64 -4.71
N PHE A 98 4.19 -6.70 -6.03
CA PHE A 98 3.56 -7.72 -6.89
C PHE A 98 4.44 -8.96 -7.01
N GLN A 99 4.00 -10.05 -6.38
CA GLN A 99 4.64 -11.36 -6.41
C GLN A 99 3.62 -12.39 -6.91
N THR A 100 4.08 -13.58 -7.31
CA THR A 100 3.21 -14.65 -7.79
C THR A 100 1.96 -14.90 -6.92
N PRO A 101 2.02 -14.95 -5.57
CA PRO A 101 0.82 -15.20 -4.74
C PRO A 101 -0.05 -13.96 -4.46
N THR A 102 0.36 -12.75 -4.88
CA THR A 102 -0.35 -11.51 -4.53
C THR A 102 -1.82 -11.48 -5.00
N PRO A 103 -2.21 -11.96 -6.20
CA PRO A 103 -3.63 -11.96 -6.62
C PRO A 103 -4.52 -12.79 -5.70
N GLU A 104 -4.08 -13.99 -5.32
CA GLU A 104 -4.81 -14.88 -4.42
C GLU A 104 -4.92 -14.27 -3.03
N LEU A 105 -3.82 -13.70 -2.50
CA LEU A 105 -3.83 -13.03 -1.21
C LEU A 105 -4.75 -11.80 -1.20
N ALA A 106 -4.76 -11.01 -2.28
CA ALA A 106 -5.67 -9.88 -2.44
C ALA A 106 -7.13 -10.35 -2.45
N ARG A 107 -7.43 -11.41 -3.19
CA ARG A 107 -8.76 -12.02 -3.23
C ARG A 107 -9.23 -12.48 -1.85
N GLU A 108 -8.37 -13.19 -1.11
CA GLU A 108 -8.66 -13.65 0.26
C GLU A 108 -8.93 -12.47 1.21
N GLN A 109 -8.07 -11.46 1.20
CA GLN A 109 -8.21 -10.28 2.06
C GLN A 109 -9.49 -9.47 1.74
N ILE A 110 -9.86 -9.35 0.46
CA ILE A 110 -11.13 -8.70 0.05
C ILE A 110 -12.32 -9.54 0.50
N HIS A 111 -12.27 -10.87 0.35
CA HIS A 111 -13.35 -11.75 0.82
C HIS A 111 -13.58 -11.65 2.32
N GLU A 112 -12.51 -11.63 3.13
CA GLU A 112 -12.66 -11.46 4.59
C GLU A 112 -13.25 -10.09 4.94
N LEU A 113 -12.80 -9.01 4.29
CA LEU A 113 -13.43 -7.69 4.44
C LEU A 113 -14.94 -7.73 4.14
N PHE A 114 -15.36 -8.36 3.03
CA PHE A 114 -16.79 -8.48 2.69
C PHE A 114 -17.59 -9.39 3.64
N LYS A 115 -16.93 -10.33 4.30
CA LYS A 115 -17.56 -11.27 5.23
C LYS A 115 -17.74 -10.65 6.62
N GLU A 116 -16.81 -9.80 7.03
CA GLU A 116 -16.85 -9.09 8.31
C GLU A 116 -17.73 -7.83 8.26
N SER A 117 -17.93 -7.24 7.08
CA SER A 117 -18.82 -6.09 6.89
C SER A 117 -20.26 -6.51 6.62
N ASN A 118 -21.22 -5.81 7.22
CA ASN A 118 -22.66 -6.00 6.92
C ASN A 118 -23.03 -5.47 5.52
N ALA A 119 -22.37 -4.41 5.07
CA ALA A 119 -22.56 -3.80 3.76
C ALA A 119 -21.34 -2.95 3.42
N MET A 120 -20.36 -3.53 2.70
CA MET A 120 -19.20 -2.76 2.26
C MET A 120 -19.63 -1.62 1.33
N GLU A 121 -19.24 -0.40 1.64
CA GLU A 121 -19.63 0.82 0.92
C GLU A 121 -18.51 1.38 0.04
N GLY A 122 -17.25 1.01 0.29
CA GLY A 122 -16.12 1.43 -0.52
C GLY A 122 -14.81 0.73 -0.15
N LEU A 123 -13.84 0.78 -1.06
CA LEU A 123 -12.52 0.18 -0.88
C LEU A 123 -11.41 1.16 -1.27
N VAL A 124 -10.43 1.35 -0.40
CA VAL A 124 -9.16 1.98 -0.75
C VAL A 124 -8.15 0.90 -1.14
N LEU A 125 -7.61 0.98 -2.36
CA LEU A 125 -6.47 0.17 -2.81
C LEU A 125 -5.20 1.02 -2.75
N ASP A 126 -4.31 0.73 -1.81
CA ASP A 126 -3.09 1.51 -1.60
C ASP A 126 -1.88 0.85 -2.30
N LEU A 127 -1.38 1.54 -3.33
CA LEU A 127 -0.20 1.19 -4.11
C LEU A 127 0.97 2.17 -3.87
N ARG A 128 0.87 3.06 -2.88
CA ARG A 128 1.94 4.02 -2.55
C ARG A 128 3.20 3.28 -2.12
N ASN A 129 4.33 3.73 -2.64
CA ASN A 129 5.66 3.15 -2.42
C ASN A 129 5.80 1.69 -2.86
N ASN A 130 4.94 1.23 -3.79
CA ASN A 130 5.06 -0.10 -4.39
C ASN A 130 5.87 -0.02 -5.71
N PRO A 131 7.11 -0.54 -5.74
CA PRO A 131 8.00 -0.44 -6.91
C PRO A 131 7.60 -1.38 -8.07
N GLY A 132 6.48 -2.09 -7.93
CA GLY A 132 5.94 -3.03 -8.89
C GLY A 132 6.29 -4.48 -8.54
N GLY A 133 6.67 -5.24 -9.57
CA GLY A 133 6.91 -6.67 -9.44
C GLY A 133 6.51 -7.43 -10.70
N GLU A 134 5.94 -8.62 -10.54
CA GLU A 134 5.60 -9.50 -11.65
C GLU A 134 4.40 -8.99 -12.46
N LEU A 135 4.52 -8.99 -13.79
CA LEU A 135 3.46 -8.58 -14.72
C LEU A 135 2.17 -9.39 -14.51
N GLN A 136 2.27 -10.72 -14.43
CA GLN A 136 1.10 -11.59 -14.26
C GLN A 136 0.38 -11.33 -12.93
N SER A 137 1.12 -10.97 -11.89
CA SER A 137 0.56 -10.58 -10.60
C SER A 137 -0.22 -9.26 -10.70
N ALA A 138 0.28 -8.27 -11.44
CA ALA A 138 -0.46 -7.03 -11.72
C ALA A 138 -1.74 -7.29 -12.51
N VAL A 139 -1.67 -8.15 -13.53
CA VAL A 139 -2.83 -8.57 -14.32
C VAL A 139 -3.85 -9.23 -13.41
N GLY A 140 -3.44 -10.21 -12.61
CA GLY A 140 -4.34 -10.94 -11.71
C GLY A 140 -4.98 -10.06 -10.64
N VAL A 141 -4.28 -9.04 -10.11
CA VAL A 141 -4.87 -8.08 -9.17
C VAL A 141 -5.86 -7.15 -9.88
N SER A 142 -5.56 -6.69 -11.09
CA SER A 142 -6.48 -5.84 -11.88
C SER A 142 -7.76 -6.60 -12.23
N ASP A 143 -7.61 -7.89 -12.57
CA ASP A 143 -8.69 -8.82 -12.91
C ASP A 143 -9.67 -9.07 -11.76
N LEU A 144 -9.32 -8.72 -10.52
CA LEU A 144 -10.26 -8.81 -9.39
C LEU A 144 -11.37 -7.77 -9.47
N PHE A 145 -11.21 -6.70 -10.26
CA PHE A 145 -12.09 -5.54 -10.22
C PHE A 145 -12.70 -5.17 -11.58
N ILE A 146 -12.20 -5.74 -12.68
CA ILE A 146 -12.59 -5.38 -14.05
C ILE A 146 -13.35 -6.56 -14.65
N ASP A 147 -14.62 -6.38 -14.99
CA ASP A 147 -15.45 -7.47 -15.52
C ASP A 147 -15.05 -7.93 -16.94
N GLN A 148 -14.54 -7.02 -17.77
CA GLN A 148 -14.22 -7.32 -19.17
C GLN A 148 -13.30 -6.28 -19.80
N GLY A 149 -12.62 -6.67 -20.87
CA GLY A 149 -11.78 -5.80 -21.69
C GLY A 149 -10.29 -5.94 -21.39
N VAL A 150 -9.48 -5.07 -22.00
CA VAL A 150 -8.02 -5.15 -21.88
C VAL A 150 -7.57 -4.63 -20.51
N ILE A 151 -6.63 -5.30 -19.86
CA ILE A 151 -5.94 -4.82 -18.66
C ILE A 151 -4.64 -4.10 -19.05
N VAL A 152 -3.81 -4.74 -19.87
CA VAL A 152 -2.53 -4.18 -20.32
C VAL A 152 -2.13 -4.79 -21.65
N LYS A 153 -1.42 -4.01 -22.47
CA LYS A 153 -0.78 -4.48 -23.70
C LYS A 153 0.74 -4.37 -23.57
N THR A 154 1.48 -5.30 -24.16
CA THR A 154 2.94 -5.20 -24.31
C THR A 154 3.30 -5.12 -25.79
N ARG A 155 4.21 -4.22 -26.17
CA ARG A 155 4.71 -4.12 -27.55
C ARG A 155 6.22 -4.16 -27.59
N ALA A 156 6.77 -5.00 -28.46
CA ALA A 156 8.21 -5.04 -28.71
C ALA A 156 8.63 -3.85 -29.58
N ARG A 157 9.95 -3.59 -29.65
CA ARG A 157 10.54 -2.48 -30.42
C ARG A 157 10.04 -2.37 -31.88
N ASN A 158 9.81 -3.49 -32.55
CA ASN A 158 9.43 -3.51 -33.97
C ASN A 158 7.91 -3.58 -34.18
N ASN A 159 7.10 -3.37 -33.13
CA ASN A 159 5.64 -3.58 -33.12
C ASN A 159 5.18 -4.97 -33.58
N THR A 160 6.10 -5.93 -33.67
CA THR A 160 5.80 -7.34 -33.82
C THR A 160 5.56 -7.93 -32.43
N ASN A 161 4.68 -8.91 -32.31
CA ASN A 161 4.38 -9.62 -31.05
C ASN A 161 3.74 -8.73 -29.97
N GLU A 162 2.69 -7.99 -30.32
CA GLU A 162 1.82 -7.41 -29.29
C GLU A 162 1.19 -8.54 -28.46
N GLN A 163 1.30 -8.45 -27.14
CA GLN A 163 0.54 -9.31 -26.23
C GLN A 163 -0.54 -8.47 -25.56
N VAL A 164 -1.75 -8.99 -25.53
CA VAL A 164 -2.90 -8.35 -24.90
C VAL A 164 -3.36 -9.24 -23.75
N PHE A 165 -3.37 -8.67 -22.55
CA PHE A 165 -3.87 -9.33 -21.35
C PHE A 165 -5.27 -8.79 -21.10
N ASN A 166 -6.27 -9.67 -21.11
CA ASN A 166 -7.67 -9.31 -20.94
C ASN A 166 -8.17 -9.73 -19.56
N ALA A 167 -9.17 -9.01 -19.08
CA ALA A 167 -9.91 -9.36 -17.89
C ALA A 167 -10.85 -10.54 -18.14
N THR A 168 -11.21 -11.22 -17.06
CA THR A 168 -12.17 -12.31 -17.00
C THR A 168 -13.45 -11.83 -16.28
N PRO A 169 -14.64 -12.38 -16.61
CA PRO A 169 -15.89 -11.94 -15.99
C PRO A 169 -15.88 -12.03 -14.46
N GLY A 170 -16.20 -10.91 -13.80
CA GLY A 170 -16.36 -10.80 -12.36
C GLY A 170 -15.75 -9.51 -11.78
N ASP A 171 -16.47 -8.90 -10.85
CA ASP A 171 -15.97 -7.81 -10.01
C ASP A 171 -16.11 -8.24 -8.54
N LEU A 172 -14.97 -8.53 -7.92
CA LEU A 172 -14.90 -8.96 -6.53
C LEU A 172 -15.38 -7.86 -5.57
N ALA A 173 -15.26 -6.60 -5.98
CA ALA A 173 -15.77 -5.46 -5.25
C ALA A 173 -17.27 -5.20 -5.49
N LYS A 174 -17.96 -6.01 -6.31
CA LYS A 174 -19.42 -5.96 -6.50
C LYS A 174 -19.94 -4.56 -6.86
N GLY A 175 -19.16 -3.82 -7.64
CA GLY A 175 -19.46 -2.46 -8.08
C GLY A 175 -19.37 -1.40 -6.99
N ILE A 176 -18.85 -1.67 -5.78
CA ILE A 176 -18.60 -0.59 -4.80
C ILE A 176 -17.54 0.38 -5.33
N PRO A 177 -17.60 1.68 -4.97
CA PRO A 177 -16.58 2.65 -5.31
C PRO A 177 -15.19 2.23 -4.82
N ILE A 178 -14.18 2.44 -5.66
CA ILE A 178 -12.78 2.18 -5.34
C ILE A 178 -11.98 3.47 -5.53
N VAL A 179 -11.13 3.78 -4.56
CA VAL A 179 -10.08 4.80 -4.70
C VAL A 179 -8.73 4.10 -4.66
N VAL A 180 -7.87 4.37 -5.65
CA VAL A 180 -6.50 3.84 -5.70
C VAL A 180 -5.54 4.93 -5.27
N LEU A 181 -4.81 4.71 -4.18
CA LEU A 181 -3.76 5.62 -3.73
C LEU A 181 -2.44 5.30 -4.41
N VAL A 182 -1.83 6.31 -5.01
CA VAL A 182 -0.54 6.22 -5.72
C VAL A 182 0.39 7.37 -5.37
N ASN A 183 1.70 7.16 -5.55
CA ASN A 183 2.69 8.23 -5.44
C ASN A 183 3.89 8.00 -6.38
N GLU A 184 4.92 8.84 -6.28
CA GLU A 184 6.15 8.73 -7.07
C GLU A 184 6.92 7.41 -6.85
N GLY A 185 6.66 6.71 -5.74
CA GLY A 185 7.18 5.38 -5.45
C GLY A 185 6.38 4.24 -6.08
N SER A 186 5.19 4.52 -6.62
CA SER A 186 4.39 3.57 -7.38
C SER A 186 4.98 3.40 -8.78
N ALA A 187 5.42 2.19 -9.14
CA ALA A 187 6.09 1.93 -10.41
C ALA A 187 5.69 0.59 -11.05
N SER A 188 5.87 0.48 -12.37
CA SER A 188 5.78 -0.76 -13.14
C SER A 188 4.44 -1.48 -12.95
N ALA A 189 4.41 -2.66 -12.31
CA ALA A 189 3.17 -3.39 -12.02
C ALA A 189 2.10 -2.54 -11.31
N SER A 190 2.49 -1.64 -10.41
CA SER A 190 1.55 -0.72 -9.75
C SER A 190 0.87 0.22 -10.74
N GLU A 191 1.62 0.68 -11.75
CA GLU A 191 1.13 1.58 -12.80
C GLU A 191 0.22 0.85 -13.80
N ILE A 192 0.42 -0.46 -13.97
CA ILE A 192 -0.50 -1.31 -14.73
C ILE A 192 -1.86 -1.38 -14.03
N VAL A 193 -1.89 -1.65 -12.73
CA VAL A 193 -3.15 -1.72 -11.97
C VAL A 193 -3.85 -0.37 -11.96
N ALA A 194 -3.13 0.71 -11.64
CA ALA A 194 -3.70 2.06 -11.64
C ALA A 194 -4.22 2.47 -13.02
N GLY A 195 -3.42 2.28 -14.07
CA GLY A 195 -3.80 2.61 -15.44
C GLY A 195 -4.97 1.79 -15.98
N ALA A 196 -5.04 0.49 -15.63
CA ALA A 196 -6.16 -0.37 -16.01
C ALA A 196 -7.46 0.09 -15.34
N LEU A 197 -7.44 0.28 -14.02
CA LEU A 197 -8.63 0.71 -13.28
C LEU A 197 -9.08 2.11 -13.69
N GLN A 198 -8.16 3.02 -14.00
CA GLN A 198 -8.45 4.36 -14.49
C GLN A 198 -9.09 4.33 -15.88
N ASP A 199 -8.49 3.63 -16.85
CA ASP A 199 -9.00 3.59 -18.23
C ASP A 199 -10.36 2.90 -18.35
N HIS A 200 -10.68 1.99 -17.43
CA HIS A 200 -12.00 1.37 -17.32
C HIS A 200 -13.02 2.23 -16.56
N ASN A 201 -12.62 3.39 -16.03
CA ASN A 201 -13.41 4.19 -15.09
C ASN A 201 -13.91 3.37 -13.88
N ARG A 202 -13.16 2.33 -13.50
CA ARG A 202 -13.54 1.42 -12.42
C ARG A 202 -13.16 1.98 -11.05
N ALA A 203 -12.07 2.75 -10.98
CA ALA A 203 -11.61 3.37 -9.75
C ALA A 203 -11.12 4.80 -10.02
N ILE A 204 -11.15 5.63 -8.98
CA ILE A 204 -10.56 6.98 -9.00
C ILE A 204 -9.12 6.86 -8.51
N ILE A 205 -8.16 7.36 -9.28
CA ILE A 205 -6.75 7.41 -8.90
C ILE A 205 -6.49 8.70 -8.14
N MET A 206 -5.93 8.59 -6.93
CA MET A 206 -5.68 9.72 -6.04
C MET A 206 -4.23 9.71 -5.52
N GLY A 207 -3.62 10.88 -5.40
CA GLY A 207 -2.27 11.04 -4.84
C GLY A 207 -1.35 11.86 -5.73
N THR A 208 -0.12 11.41 -5.96
CA THR A 208 0.86 12.08 -6.83
C THR A 208 1.19 11.25 -8.07
N GLN A 209 1.76 11.89 -9.09
CA GLN A 209 2.15 11.23 -10.33
C GLN A 209 3.12 10.06 -10.06
N THR A 210 2.89 8.93 -10.73
CA THR A 210 3.69 7.73 -10.54
C THR A 210 5.04 7.78 -11.26
N PHE A 211 5.90 6.80 -11.00
CA PHE A 211 7.31 6.82 -11.41
C PHE A 211 7.56 6.87 -12.93
N GLY A 212 6.73 6.21 -13.74
CA GLY A 212 6.86 6.13 -15.19
C GLY A 212 7.73 4.97 -15.71
N LYS A 213 7.67 3.80 -15.07
CA LYS A 213 8.39 2.61 -15.54
C LYS A 213 7.47 1.69 -16.35
N GLY A 214 7.29 2.06 -17.62
CA GLY A 214 6.52 1.32 -18.60
C GLY A 214 7.27 0.27 -19.40
N SER A 215 8.30 -0.39 -18.84
CA SER A 215 9.15 -1.30 -19.61
C SER A 215 9.19 -2.72 -19.04
N VAL A 216 9.23 -3.70 -19.94
CA VAL A 216 9.33 -5.13 -19.64
C VAL A 216 10.77 -5.56 -19.82
N GLN A 217 11.32 -6.21 -18.81
CA GLN A 217 12.66 -6.77 -18.87
C GLN A 217 12.58 -8.29 -18.94
N THR A 218 13.17 -8.86 -19.99
CA THR A 218 13.34 -10.31 -20.11
C THR A 218 14.70 -10.68 -19.56
N ILE A 219 14.73 -11.80 -18.83
CA ILE A 219 15.91 -12.35 -18.20
C ILE A 219 16.29 -13.62 -18.97
N TRP A 220 17.50 -13.69 -19.51
CA TRP A 220 18.05 -14.90 -20.12
C TRP A 220 19.29 -15.34 -19.34
N SER A 221 19.30 -16.59 -18.91
CA SER A 221 20.53 -17.23 -18.46
C SER A 221 21.41 -17.51 -19.69
N LEU A 222 22.58 -16.89 -19.74
CA LEU A 222 23.56 -17.15 -20.79
C LEU A 222 24.38 -18.41 -20.44
N ASP A 223 24.67 -18.57 -19.15
CA ASP A 223 25.31 -19.74 -18.56
C ASP A 223 24.87 -19.88 -17.08
N LYS A 224 25.59 -20.67 -16.27
CA LYS A 224 25.25 -20.92 -14.85
C LYS A 224 25.49 -19.72 -13.93
N GLU A 225 26.34 -18.77 -14.32
CA GLU A 225 26.76 -17.65 -13.50
C GLU A 225 26.34 -16.30 -14.10
N THR A 226 26.05 -16.27 -15.40
CA THR A 226 25.78 -15.05 -16.17
C THR A 226 24.33 -14.98 -16.60
N THR A 227 23.70 -13.84 -16.30
CA THR A 227 22.32 -13.55 -16.70
C THR A 227 22.25 -12.21 -17.40
N LEU A 228 21.61 -12.18 -18.57
CA LEU A 228 21.28 -10.95 -19.29
C LEU A 228 19.87 -10.49 -18.92
N LYS A 229 19.76 -9.26 -18.44
CA LYS A 229 18.47 -8.58 -18.24
C LYS A 229 18.34 -7.46 -19.27
N LEU A 230 17.48 -7.63 -20.27
CA LEU A 230 17.28 -6.64 -21.35
C LEU A 230 15.84 -6.18 -21.39
N THR A 231 15.63 -4.88 -21.60
CA THR A 231 14.31 -4.34 -21.91
C THR A 231 13.89 -4.77 -23.31
N THR A 232 12.77 -5.48 -23.41
CA THR A 232 12.28 -6.06 -24.68
C THR A 232 10.98 -5.45 -25.16
N HIS A 233 10.12 -5.01 -24.24
CA HIS A 233 8.80 -4.49 -24.55
C HIS A 233 8.50 -3.24 -23.72
N LEU A 234 7.51 -2.47 -24.18
CA LEU A 234 6.86 -1.41 -23.42
C LEU A 234 5.42 -1.81 -23.06
N TYR A 235 4.94 -1.34 -21.92
CA TYR A 235 3.56 -1.47 -21.47
C TYR A 235 2.71 -0.32 -22.00
N TYR A 236 1.47 -0.65 -22.35
CA TYR A 236 0.44 0.30 -22.73
C TYR A 236 -0.84 0.02 -21.93
N THR A 237 -1.49 1.09 -21.47
CA THR A 237 -2.77 1.00 -20.77
C THR A 237 -3.89 0.57 -21.75
N PRO A 238 -5.10 0.23 -21.27
CA PRO A 238 -6.21 -0.15 -22.14
C PRO A 238 -6.52 0.88 -23.24
N SER A 239 -6.46 2.17 -22.92
CA SER A 239 -6.61 3.31 -23.84
C SER A 239 -5.36 3.60 -24.69
N ASP A 240 -4.41 2.67 -24.77
CA ASP A 240 -3.22 2.74 -25.60
C ASP A 240 -2.19 3.81 -25.17
N ARG A 241 -2.25 4.28 -23.92
CA ARG A 241 -1.29 5.25 -23.38
C ARG A 241 0.02 4.56 -23.02
N SER A 242 1.14 5.13 -23.44
CA SER A 242 2.47 4.72 -22.99
C SER A 242 2.78 5.38 -21.64
N ILE A 243 3.05 4.57 -20.63
CA ILE A 243 3.40 5.05 -19.28
C ILE A 243 4.93 5.24 -19.11
N GLN A 244 5.74 4.81 -20.07
CA GLN A 244 7.21 4.92 -19.97
C GLN A 244 7.65 6.39 -19.96
N ALA A 245 8.43 6.76 -18.94
CA ALA A 245 8.91 8.11 -18.63
C ALA A 245 7.81 9.16 -18.33
N LEU A 246 6.55 8.74 -18.22
CA LEU A 246 5.41 9.62 -17.92
C LEU A 246 4.69 9.19 -16.65
N GLY A 247 4.45 7.90 -16.46
CA GLY A 247 3.62 7.37 -15.38
C GLY A 247 2.12 7.58 -15.59
N ILE A 248 1.37 7.32 -14.53
CA ILE A 248 -0.06 7.55 -14.40
C ILE A 248 -0.25 8.88 -13.68
N VAL A 249 -1.04 9.75 -14.30
CA VAL A 249 -1.50 11.00 -13.69
C VAL A 249 -2.76 10.70 -12.88
N PRO A 250 -2.80 11.01 -11.57
CA PRO A 250 -3.99 10.83 -10.76
C PRO A 250 -5.18 11.64 -11.29
N ASP A 251 -6.39 11.13 -11.08
CA ASP A 251 -7.62 11.89 -11.33
C ASP A 251 -7.77 13.04 -10.32
N ILE A 252 -7.32 12.80 -9.09
CA ILE A 252 -7.29 13.79 -8.00
C ILE A 252 -5.87 13.87 -7.43
N THR A 253 -5.20 14.98 -7.71
CA THR A 253 -3.85 15.23 -7.18
C THR A 253 -3.92 15.69 -5.73
N ILE A 254 -3.26 14.94 -4.84
CA ILE A 254 -3.11 15.26 -3.42
C ILE A 254 -1.66 14.98 -3.01
N GLU A 255 -0.95 16.02 -2.58
CA GLU A 255 0.39 15.85 -2.02
C GLU A 255 0.33 15.27 -0.61
N SER A 256 1.34 14.49 -0.23
CA SER A 256 1.52 14.09 1.16
C SER A 256 1.82 15.33 1.99
N ARG A 257 0.91 15.69 2.90
CA ARG A 257 1.24 16.60 4.00
C ARG A 257 1.59 15.75 5.20
N ASP A 258 2.75 15.98 5.79
CA ASP A 258 2.89 15.74 7.22
C ASP A 258 1.91 16.73 7.86
N LEU A 259 0.77 16.24 8.36
CA LEU A 259 -0.07 17.08 9.20
C LEU A 259 0.83 17.46 10.39
N PRO A 260 1.21 18.74 10.58
CA PRO A 260 1.62 19.12 11.93
C PRO A 260 0.44 18.70 12.80
N ALA A 261 0.70 17.98 13.89
CA ALA A 261 -0.32 17.65 14.86
C ALA A 261 -1.05 18.97 15.16
N LEU A 262 -2.23 19.14 14.56
CA LEU A 262 -3.11 20.21 14.93
C LEU A 262 -3.51 19.77 16.33
N GLU A 263 -2.83 20.31 17.34
CA GLU A 263 -3.47 20.61 18.61
C GLU A 263 -4.70 21.44 18.22
N GLN A 264 -5.77 20.74 17.86
CA GLN A 264 -7.11 21.25 18.01
C GLN A 264 -7.24 21.42 19.51
N GLU A 265 -6.81 22.58 20.02
CA GLU A 265 -7.59 23.16 21.10
C GLU A 265 -9.02 23.12 20.58
N GLU A 266 -9.84 22.25 21.18
CA GLU A 266 -11.28 22.25 21.06
C GLU A 266 -11.78 23.60 21.58
N VAL A 267 -11.57 24.66 20.79
CA VAL A 267 -12.42 25.82 20.86
C VAL A 267 -13.71 25.33 20.22
N GLY A 268 -14.57 24.74 21.06
CA GLY A 268 -15.89 24.25 20.68
C GLY A 268 -16.52 25.24 19.71
N ARG A 269 -16.79 24.77 18.49
CA ARG A 269 -17.45 25.59 17.47
C ARG A 269 -18.82 25.94 18.04
N LEU A 270 -18.99 27.17 18.52
CA LEU A 270 -20.28 27.69 18.96
C LEU A 270 -21.29 27.47 17.84
N ARG A 271 -22.27 26.59 18.08
CA ARG A 271 -23.44 26.41 17.23
C ARG A 271 -24.49 27.43 17.65
N GLU A 272 -25.47 27.68 16.79
CA GLU A 272 -26.60 28.56 17.12
C GLU A 272 -27.32 28.10 18.39
N ALA A 273 -27.42 26.79 18.60
CA ALA A 273 -27.98 26.17 19.80
C ALA A 273 -27.17 26.43 21.10
N ASP A 274 -25.91 26.86 20.99
CA ASP A 274 -25.04 27.15 22.14
C ASP A 274 -25.11 28.64 22.57
N LEU A 275 -25.87 29.47 21.84
CA LEU A 275 -26.00 30.91 22.10
C LEU A 275 -27.14 31.20 23.08
N GLU A 276 -26.87 32.09 24.04
CA GLU A 276 -27.90 32.56 24.98
C GLU A 276 -29.01 33.31 24.23
N GLY A 277 -30.21 32.73 24.17
CA GLY A 277 -31.36 33.24 23.42
C GLY A 277 -31.60 32.59 22.05
N SER A 278 -30.99 31.43 21.78
CA SER A 278 -31.29 30.61 20.59
C SER A 278 -32.78 30.25 20.51
N LEU A 279 -33.33 30.24 19.31
CA LEU A 279 -34.72 29.82 19.07
C LEU A 279 -34.76 28.29 18.96
N ASP A 280 -35.69 27.66 19.67
CA ASP A 280 -35.92 26.21 19.56
C ASP A 280 -36.55 25.90 18.19
N GLY A 281 -36.04 24.88 17.51
CA GLY A 281 -36.66 24.35 16.29
C GLY A 281 -37.94 23.60 16.63
N GLU A 282 -38.99 23.74 15.82
CA GLU A 282 -40.29 23.09 16.03
C GLU A 282 -40.25 21.56 15.88
N ASP A 283 -39.13 20.99 15.42
CA ASP A 283 -38.89 19.56 15.17
C ASP A 283 -37.66 18.99 15.92
N LEU A 284 -37.45 19.38 17.18
CA LEU A 284 -36.39 18.77 18.00
C LEU A 284 -36.87 17.46 18.64
N ASP A 285 -36.55 16.33 18.01
CA ASP A 285 -36.57 15.01 18.63
C ASP A 285 -35.38 14.93 19.61
N ASP A 286 -35.66 14.80 20.90
CA ASP A 286 -34.69 14.78 22.01
C ASP A 286 -33.82 13.51 22.06
N GLY A 287 -33.97 12.61 21.08
CA GLY A 287 -33.22 11.36 20.95
C GLY A 287 -32.00 11.36 20.03
N LEU A 288 -31.61 12.48 19.41
CA LEU A 288 -30.37 12.55 18.63
C LEU A 288 -29.16 12.72 19.57
N GLU A 289 -28.79 11.64 20.24
CA GLU A 289 -27.42 11.47 20.74
C GLU A 289 -26.47 11.77 19.57
N GLU A 290 -25.54 12.71 19.76
CA GLU A 290 -24.40 12.79 18.85
C GLU A 290 -23.76 11.39 18.83
N GLU A 291 -23.82 10.69 17.70
CA GLU A 291 -22.95 9.55 17.40
C GLU A 291 -21.50 10.05 17.30
N ASN A 292 -20.98 10.61 18.39
CA ASN A 292 -19.57 10.86 18.61
C ASN A 292 -18.92 9.52 18.94
N GLY A 293 -18.66 8.76 17.88
CA GLY A 293 -17.98 7.50 18.02
C GLY A 293 -17.78 6.74 16.72
N SER A 294 -17.53 7.40 15.59
CA SER A 294 -17.00 6.63 14.45
C SER A 294 -15.67 6.02 14.88
N SER A 295 -15.56 4.70 14.74
CA SER A 295 -14.44 3.86 15.17
C SER A 295 -13.20 4.06 14.27
N LEU A 296 -12.94 5.30 13.83
CA LEU A 296 -11.93 5.65 12.84
C LEU A 296 -10.57 5.06 13.23
N ASN A 297 -10.04 4.26 12.32
CA ASN A 297 -8.74 3.65 12.50
C ASN A 297 -7.66 4.73 12.71
N PRO A 298 -6.78 4.62 13.72
CA PRO A 298 -5.73 5.60 13.99
C PRO A 298 -4.86 5.93 12.77
N ALA A 299 -4.64 4.95 11.87
CA ALA A 299 -3.88 5.14 10.63
C ALA A 299 -4.51 6.22 9.71
N VAL A 300 -5.83 6.39 9.75
CA VAL A 300 -6.54 7.42 8.97
C VAL A 300 -6.29 8.82 9.53
N LYS A 301 -6.12 8.95 10.86
CA LYS A 301 -5.91 10.25 11.52
C LYS A 301 -4.53 10.83 11.23
N GLU A 302 -3.55 9.97 10.97
CA GLU A 302 -2.15 10.36 10.73
C GLU A 302 -1.82 10.47 9.23
N ASP A 303 -2.68 9.96 8.34
CA ASP A 303 -2.44 9.93 6.89
C ASP A 303 -3.48 10.76 6.13
N TYR A 304 -3.08 11.98 5.75
CA TYR A 304 -3.94 12.93 5.04
C TYR A 304 -4.48 12.39 3.70
N GLN A 305 -3.67 11.68 2.92
CA GLN A 305 -4.14 11.13 1.63
C GLN A 305 -5.16 10.01 1.85
N LEU A 306 -4.96 9.19 2.89
CA LEU A 306 -5.91 8.14 3.26
C LEU A 306 -7.23 8.72 3.78
N GLN A 307 -7.17 9.80 4.55
CA GLN A 307 -8.34 10.54 5.00
C GLN A 307 -9.15 11.11 3.83
N GLU A 308 -8.48 11.75 2.87
CA GLU A 308 -9.13 12.29 1.67
C GLU A 308 -9.75 11.19 0.79
N ALA A 309 -9.08 10.05 0.65
CA ALA A 309 -9.63 8.89 -0.04
C ALA A 309 -10.90 8.37 0.64
N LEU A 310 -10.91 8.27 1.97
CA LEU A 310 -12.08 7.86 2.74
C LEU A 310 -13.23 8.87 2.60
N ASN A 311 -12.94 10.18 2.69
CA ASN A 311 -13.93 11.24 2.52
C ASN A 311 -14.60 11.16 1.14
N LEU A 312 -13.81 10.95 0.09
CA LEU A 312 -14.33 10.77 -1.27
C LEU A 312 -15.22 9.52 -1.37
N LEU A 313 -14.80 8.38 -0.82
CA LEU A 313 -15.59 7.16 -0.81
C LEU A 313 -16.93 7.34 -0.09
N LYS A 314 -16.95 8.03 1.06
CA LYS A 314 -18.18 8.38 1.77
C LYS A 314 -19.11 9.22 0.90
N GLY A 315 -18.58 10.26 0.24
CA GLY A 315 -19.34 11.08 -0.69
C GLY A 315 -19.94 10.29 -1.86
N LEU A 316 -19.15 9.39 -2.47
CA LEU A 316 -19.61 8.54 -3.57
C LEU A 316 -20.67 7.53 -3.11
N SER A 317 -20.53 6.95 -1.92
CA SER A 317 -21.55 6.05 -1.35
C SER A 317 -22.88 6.77 -1.13
N ILE A 318 -22.85 7.98 -0.56
CA ILE A 318 -24.06 8.81 -0.35
C ILE A 318 -24.70 9.16 -1.68
N ALA A 319 -23.93 9.64 -2.66
CA ALA A 319 -24.45 9.99 -3.98
C ALA A 319 -25.12 8.79 -4.66
N ARG A 320 -24.53 7.59 -4.55
CA ARG A 320 -25.09 6.37 -5.13
C ARG A 320 -26.42 5.96 -4.49
N ARG A 321 -26.59 6.14 -3.19
CA ARG A 321 -27.86 5.91 -2.47
C ARG A 321 -28.97 6.89 -2.83
N GLN A 322 -28.63 8.08 -3.32
CA GLN A 322 -29.61 9.08 -3.74
C GLN A 322 -30.08 8.92 -5.20
N ILE A 323 -29.28 8.24 -6.04
CA ILE A 323 -29.55 8.07 -7.47
C ILE A 323 -30.19 6.69 -7.78
N GLY A 324 -29.98 5.70 -6.93
CA GLY A 324 -30.57 4.35 -7.04
C GLY A 324 -31.86 4.21 -6.23
#